data_AF-A0A654ZX68-F1
#
_entry.id   AF-A0A654ZX68-F1
#
_cell.length_a   1.000
_cell.length_b   1.000
_cell.length_c   1.000
_cell.angle_alpha   90.00
_cell.angle_beta   90.00
_cell.angle_gamma   90.00
#
_symmetry.space_group_name_H-M   'P 1'
#
loop_
_entity.id
_entity.type
_entity.pdbx_description
1 polymer ?
#
loop_
_entity_poly.entity_id
_entity_poly.type
_entity_poly.pdbx_seq_one_letter_code
_entity_poly.pdbx_strand_id
1 'polypeptide(L)'
;MFAQWEAAGGPSVEESVIGARSSLEKPVPVPGFEVRHFHRRIDTTWRRTSYSDLVRGSEAVTVTSEPAAGGRADEVEIAVVAAPGSGADLTSPLAALPSGASFGSLVHAVLETADPAAPDLAAELEAQVRRHAPWWTVDVDHAQLAPELARALLPMHDTPLGPAAAALTLRQIGVRDRLRELDFEMPLAGGDLRGRSPDVSLADVGELLASHLPGDDPLSPYADRLGSAGLGDQPLRGYLAGSIDVVLRLPGQRYLVVDYKTNHLGDTAADYGFERLTEAMLHSDYPLQALLYVVVLHRFLRWRQRDYAPARHLGGVLYLFVRGMCGAATPVTAGHPAGVFTWNPPTALVVALSDLLDRGRLQS
;
A
#
# COMPACT_ATOMS: atom_id res chain seq x y z
N MET A 1 19.95 25.60 23.25
CA MET A 1 19.38 25.22 21.94
C MET A 1 18.10 26.01 21.65
N PHE A 2 17.02 25.88 22.44
CA PHE A 2 15.77 26.63 22.22
C PHE A 2 15.91 28.16 22.22
N ALA A 3 16.64 28.74 23.19
CA ALA A 3 16.87 30.19 23.21
C ALA A 3 17.64 30.72 21.98
N GLN A 4 18.42 29.87 21.30
CA GLN A 4 19.11 30.24 20.07
C GLN A 4 18.17 30.22 18.86
N TRP A 5 17.17 29.33 18.86
CA TRP A 5 16.13 29.29 17.84
C TRP A 5 15.19 30.49 17.96
N GLU A 6 14.75 30.81 19.17
CA GLU A 6 13.92 31.98 19.44
C GLU A 6 14.63 33.29 19.06
N ALA A 7 15.92 33.43 19.39
CA ALA A 7 16.73 34.58 18.99
C ALA A 7 16.91 34.71 17.46
N ALA A 8 16.74 33.62 16.70
CA ALA A 8 16.80 33.60 15.25
C ALA A 8 15.41 33.76 14.59
N GLY A 9 14.37 34.10 15.36
CA GLY A 9 12.98 34.22 14.87
C GLY A 9 12.23 32.89 14.75
N GLY A 10 12.78 31.82 15.33
CA GLY A 10 12.14 30.51 15.45
C GLY A 10 11.12 30.44 16.61
N PRO A 11 10.56 29.26 16.86
CA PRO A 11 9.51 29.07 17.88
C PRO A 11 9.97 29.46 19.28
N SER A 12 9.15 30.23 20.00
CA SER A 12 9.33 30.50 21.43
C SER A 12 8.81 29.33 22.27
N VAL A 13 9.48 29.06 23.38
CA VAL A 13 9.06 28.03 24.34
C VAL A 13 8.37 28.73 25.50
N GLU A 14 7.08 28.48 25.66
CA GLU A 14 6.32 28.93 26.82
C GLU A 14 6.26 27.83 27.88
N GLU A 15 6.36 28.22 29.15
CA GLU A 15 6.20 27.30 30.26
C GLU A 15 4.72 26.87 30.36
N SER A 16 4.46 25.57 30.20
CA SER A 16 3.11 25.02 30.31
C SER A 16 2.68 25.01 31.78
N VAL A 17 2.02 26.08 32.21
CA VAL A 17 1.43 26.18 33.54
C VAL A 17 0.06 25.51 33.52
N ILE A 18 -0.11 24.43 34.28
CA ILE A 18 -1.43 23.79 34.48
C ILE A 18 -2.33 24.79 35.22
N GLY A 19 -3.17 25.50 34.47
CA GLY A 19 -4.14 26.43 35.02
C GLY A 19 -5.19 25.71 35.88
N ALA A 20 -5.73 26.42 36.88
CA ALA A 20 -6.86 25.92 37.63
C ALA A 20 -8.03 25.61 36.68
N ARG A 21 -8.54 24.38 36.73
CA ARG A 21 -9.64 23.92 35.89
C ARG A 21 -10.83 24.84 36.13
N SER A 22 -11.23 25.64 35.13
CA SER A 22 -12.42 26.48 35.24
C SER A 22 -13.61 25.56 35.55
N SER A 23 -14.31 25.82 36.65
CA SER A 23 -15.56 25.12 36.94
C SER A 23 -16.52 25.41 35.80
N LEU A 24 -16.93 24.39 35.06
CA LEU A 24 -17.98 24.51 34.06
C LEU A 24 -19.23 25.04 34.77
N GLU A 25 -19.64 26.27 34.44
CA GLU A 25 -20.92 26.80 34.91
C GLU A 25 -22.02 25.86 34.42
N LYS A 26 -22.78 25.30 35.36
CA LYS A 26 -23.99 24.55 35.01
C LYS A 26 -24.97 25.56 34.42
N PRO A 27 -25.42 25.39 33.16
CA PRO A 27 -26.36 26.33 32.57
C PRO A 27 -27.64 26.38 33.41
N VAL A 28 -28.06 27.61 33.75
CA VAL A 28 -29.34 27.84 34.43
C VAL A 28 -30.47 27.51 33.44
N PRO A 29 -31.43 26.64 33.80
CA PRO A 29 -32.53 26.29 32.90
C PRO A 29 -33.32 27.54 32.49
N VAL A 30 -33.49 27.76 31.19
CA VAL A 30 -34.32 28.86 30.67
C VAL A 30 -35.78 28.38 30.64
N PRO A 31 -36.72 29.03 31.36
CA PRO A 31 -38.12 28.63 31.37
C PRO A 31 -38.72 28.66 29.95
N GLY A 32 -39.52 27.65 29.62
CA GLY A 32 -40.18 27.54 28.30
C GLY A 32 -39.31 26.93 27.20
N PHE A 33 -38.07 26.54 27.49
CA PHE A 33 -37.22 25.78 26.58
C PHE A 33 -36.82 24.44 27.21
N GLU A 34 -36.82 23.39 26.41
CA GLU A 34 -36.29 22.08 26.79
C GLU A 34 -35.11 21.71 25.89
N VAL A 35 -34.16 20.94 26.43
CA VAL A 35 -33.08 20.38 25.63
C VAL A 35 -33.66 19.33 24.71
N ARG A 36 -33.47 19.48 23.39
CA ARG A 36 -33.90 18.46 22.43
C ARG A 36 -33.20 17.13 22.71
N HIS A 37 -34.00 16.08 22.89
CA HIS A 37 -33.50 14.73 23.03
C HIS A 37 -33.09 14.15 21.66
N PHE A 38 -31.86 13.68 21.58
CA PHE A 38 -31.36 13.01 20.38
C PHE A 38 -31.79 11.54 20.39
N HIS A 39 -32.91 11.24 19.72
CA HIS A 39 -33.44 9.87 19.61
C HIS A 39 -32.86 9.07 18.43
N ARG A 40 -31.96 9.67 17.65
CA ARG A 40 -31.36 8.99 16.49
C ARG A 40 -30.22 8.09 16.96
N ARG A 41 -29.99 6.99 16.24
CA ARG A 41 -28.81 6.16 16.44
C ARG A 41 -27.67 6.74 15.60
N ILE A 42 -26.51 6.96 16.21
CA ILE A 42 -25.29 7.30 15.46
C ILE A 42 -24.80 6.01 14.83
N ASP A 43 -24.60 6.04 13.51
CA ASP A 43 -23.99 4.93 12.79
C ASP A 43 -22.48 4.94 13.02
N THR A 44 -22.00 4.04 13.86
CA THR A 44 -20.56 3.87 14.17
C THR A 44 -19.89 2.84 13.25
N THR A 45 -20.63 2.28 12.28
CA THR A 45 -20.15 1.27 11.34
C THR A 45 -19.75 1.87 10.00
N TRP A 46 -20.29 3.04 9.63
CA TRP A 46 -19.82 3.82 8.49
C TRP A 46 -18.50 4.51 8.86
N ARG A 47 -17.43 4.26 8.09
CA ARG A 47 -16.09 4.76 8.39
C ARG A 47 -15.32 5.12 7.13
N ARG A 48 -14.29 5.95 7.29
CA ARG A 48 -13.16 6.00 6.37
C ARG A 48 -12.14 4.99 6.88
N THR A 49 -11.82 3.99 6.09
CA THR A 49 -10.91 2.90 6.47
C THR A 49 -9.76 2.82 5.48
N SER A 50 -8.59 2.45 5.97
CA SER A 50 -7.48 2.01 5.10
C SER A 50 -7.55 0.50 4.88
N TYR A 51 -6.72 0.00 3.96
CA TYR A 51 -6.49 -1.44 3.80
C TYR A 51 -5.99 -2.08 5.10
N SER A 52 -5.02 -1.48 5.78
CA SER A 52 -4.46 -2.04 7.01
C SER A 52 -5.48 -2.12 8.14
N ASP A 53 -6.38 -1.12 8.24
CA ASP A 53 -7.47 -1.13 9.21
C ASP A 53 -8.49 -2.24 8.90
N LEU A 54 -8.73 -2.50 7.61
CA LEU A 54 -9.63 -3.56 7.14
C LEU A 54 -9.07 -4.97 7.40
N VAL A 55 -7.75 -5.14 7.49
CA VAL A 55 -7.16 -6.44 7.82
C VAL A 55 -7.07 -6.65 9.32
N ARG A 56 -6.76 -5.61 10.11
CA ARG A 56 -6.60 -5.71 11.57
C ARG A 56 -7.90 -5.99 12.33
N GLY A 57 -9.06 -5.76 11.72
CA GLY A 57 -10.34 -5.94 12.40
C GLY A 57 -10.58 -4.88 13.48
N SER A 58 -11.80 -4.83 14.02
CA SER A 58 -12.23 -3.78 14.95
C SER A 58 -11.64 -3.88 16.37
N GLU A 59 -10.41 -4.37 16.54
CA GLU A 59 -9.72 -4.31 17.82
C GLU A 59 -9.26 -2.87 18.09
N ALA A 60 -10.21 -2.07 18.60
CA ALA A 60 -10.01 -0.76 19.23
C ALA A 60 -9.34 0.34 18.37
N VAL A 61 -10.02 0.76 17.30
CA VAL A 61 -9.75 2.10 16.73
C VAL A 61 -10.18 3.14 17.77
N THR A 62 -9.20 3.68 18.48
CA THR A 62 -9.39 4.78 19.41
C THR A 62 -9.63 6.04 18.58
N VAL A 63 -10.69 6.79 18.85
CA VAL A 63 -10.88 8.11 18.22
C VAL A 63 -9.76 9.02 18.73
N THR A 64 -8.72 9.19 17.92
CA THR A 64 -7.63 10.13 18.23
C THR A 64 -7.91 11.46 17.54
N SER A 65 -7.59 12.56 18.21
CA SER A 65 -7.64 13.91 17.63
C SER A 65 -6.49 14.19 16.65
N GLU A 66 -5.45 13.35 16.69
CA GLU A 66 -4.27 13.45 15.84
C GLU A 66 -4.47 12.66 14.54
N PRO A 67 -4.02 13.20 13.38
CA PRO A 67 -3.94 12.42 12.15
C PRO A 67 -3.06 11.19 12.37
N ALA A 68 -3.41 10.08 11.72
CA ALA A 68 -2.57 8.88 11.72
C ALA A 68 -1.15 9.26 11.29
N ALA A 69 -0.13 8.85 12.06
CA ALA A 69 1.26 9.10 11.72
C ALA A 69 1.52 8.59 10.29
N GLY A 70 2.10 9.42 9.42
CA GLY A 70 2.25 9.16 7.98
C GLY A 70 3.21 8.04 7.58
N GLY A 71 3.58 7.15 8.50
CA GLY A 71 4.39 5.97 8.21
C GLY A 71 3.54 4.82 7.65
N ARG A 72 4.14 3.98 6.80
CA ARG A 72 3.46 2.80 6.26
C ARG A 72 3.21 1.75 7.34
N ALA A 73 1.96 1.64 7.75
CA ALA A 73 1.52 0.69 8.76
C ALA A 73 1.15 -0.69 8.19
N ASP A 74 1.34 -0.96 6.89
CA ASP A 74 1.01 -2.23 6.24
C ASP A 74 2.20 -3.20 6.09
N GLU A 75 3.43 -2.74 6.31
CA GLU A 75 4.60 -3.64 6.34
C GLU A 75 4.70 -4.35 7.71
N VAL A 76 4.47 -5.66 7.71
CA VAL A 76 4.64 -6.55 8.87
C VAL A 76 5.93 -7.37 8.75
N GLU A 77 6.50 -7.82 9.88
CA GLU A 77 7.57 -8.81 9.87
C GLU A 77 7.03 -10.15 9.36
N ILE A 78 7.70 -10.74 8.38
CA ILE A 78 7.26 -11.97 7.70
C ILE A 78 8.24 -13.09 8.04
N ALA A 79 7.74 -14.15 8.65
CA ALA A 79 8.45 -15.42 8.76
C ALA A 79 8.01 -16.34 7.62
N VAL A 80 8.92 -16.63 6.68
CA VAL A 80 8.67 -17.53 5.54
C VAL A 80 9.14 -18.94 5.90
N VAL A 81 8.24 -19.92 5.84
CA VAL A 81 8.41 -21.33 6.25
C VAL A 81 8.84 -22.23 5.08
N ALA A 82 8.72 -21.76 3.83
CA ALA A 82 9.16 -22.50 2.66
C ALA A 82 10.64 -22.96 2.71
N ALA A 83 10.95 -24.01 1.94
CA ALA A 83 12.28 -24.59 1.77
C ALA A 83 13.36 -23.52 1.48
N PRO A 84 14.65 -23.77 1.81
CA PRO A 84 15.72 -22.82 1.55
C PRO A 84 15.71 -22.38 0.09
N GLY A 85 15.97 -21.09 -0.13
CA GLY A 85 15.93 -20.48 -1.47
C GLY A 85 16.68 -21.33 -2.49
N SER A 86 16.00 -21.72 -3.55
CA SER A 86 16.61 -22.44 -4.67
C SER A 86 17.03 -21.40 -5.72
N GLY A 87 18.34 -21.21 -5.94
CA GLY A 87 18.81 -20.22 -6.90
C GLY A 87 20.28 -19.82 -6.75
N ALA A 88 20.72 -18.91 -7.63
CA ALA A 88 22.04 -18.31 -7.54
C ALA A 88 22.12 -17.38 -6.33
N ASP A 89 23.18 -17.54 -5.55
CA ASP A 89 23.39 -16.90 -4.25
C ASP A 89 23.92 -15.46 -4.40
N LEU A 90 23.16 -14.61 -5.12
CA LEU A 90 23.51 -13.21 -5.29
C LEU A 90 23.08 -12.43 -4.04
N THR A 91 24.05 -11.90 -3.30
CA THR A 91 23.77 -11.09 -2.10
C THR A 91 22.92 -9.86 -2.43
N SER A 92 21.88 -9.62 -1.63
CA SER A 92 21.04 -8.45 -1.73
C SER A 92 21.87 -7.16 -1.52
N PRO A 93 21.75 -6.16 -2.41
CA PRO A 93 22.36 -4.84 -2.20
C PRO A 93 21.89 -4.15 -0.90
N LEU A 94 20.71 -4.51 -0.41
CA LEU A 94 20.08 -3.96 0.79
C LEU A 94 20.26 -4.86 2.03
N ALA A 95 21.03 -5.96 1.97
CA ALA A 95 21.15 -6.93 3.06
C ALA A 95 21.61 -6.30 4.39
N ALA A 96 22.60 -5.40 4.35
CA ALA A 96 23.16 -4.75 5.53
C ALA A 96 22.37 -3.52 6.01
N LEU A 97 21.34 -3.10 5.27
CA LEU A 97 20.58 -1.90 5.59
C LEU A 97 19.43 -2.21 6.55
N PRO A 98 19.08 -1.24 7.44
CA PRO A 98 18.03 -1.41 8.44
C PRO A 98 16.70 -1.89 7.86
N SER A 99 15.87 -2.51 8.69
CA SER A 99 14.49 -2.89 8.36
C SER A 99 13.51 -2.09 9.21
N GLY A 100 12.23 -2.10 8.82
CA GLY A 100 11.13 -1.51 9.58
C GLY A 100 10.43 -0.36 8.87
N ALA A 101 9.23 -0.03 9.36
CA ALA A 101 8.28 0.87 8.68
C ALA A 101 8.85 2.27 8.35
N SER A 102 9.71 2.81 9.22
CA SER A 102 10.34 4.13 9.00
C SER A 102 11.37 4.09 7.86
N PHE A 103 12.21 3.04 7.82
CA PHE A 103 13.14 2.81 6.72
C PHE A 103 12.39 2.52 5.41
N GLY A 104 11.35 1.69 5.46
CA GLY A 104 10.47 1.44 4.32
C GLY A 104 9.92 2.76 3.76
N SER A 105 9.31 3.59 4.61
CA SER A 105 8.72 4.87 4.21
C SER A 105 9.74 5.83 3.57
N LEU A 106 10.99 5.84 4.03
CA LEU A 106 12.08 6.57 3.37
C LEU A 106 12.35 6.02 1.96
N VAL A 107 12.45 4.70 1.78
CA VAL A 107 12.66 4.08 0.46
C VAL A 107 11.52 4.43 -0.49
N HIS A 108 10.26 4.39 -0.03
CA HIS A 108 9.11 4.81 -0.83
C HIS A 108 9.21 6.26 -1.29
N ALA A 109 9.47 7.19 -0.39
CA ALA A 109 9.60 8.61 -0.71
C ALA A 109 10.72 8.89 -1.73
N VAL A 110 11.83 8.15 -1.63
CA VAL A 110 12.94 8.22 -2.60
C VAL A 110 12.49 7.73 -3.98
N LEU A 111 11.86 6.55 -4.05
CA LEU A 111 11.40 5.95 -5.32
C LEU A 111 10.25 6.75 -5.97
N GLU A 112 9.43 7.38 -5.15
CA GLU A 112 8.35 8.26 -5.59
C GLU A 112 8.88 9.52 -6.28
N THR A 113 9.99 10.09 -5.81
CA THR A 113 10.47 11.37 -6.34
C THR A 113 11.57 11.25 -7.38
N ALA A 114 12.38 10.19 -7.33
CA ALA A 114 13.50 9.97 -8.24
C ALA A 114 13.09 9.91 -9.72
N ASP A 115 13.90 10.52 -10.59
CA ASP A 115 13.79 10.34 -12.04
C ASP A 115 14.62 9.12 -12.51
N PRO A 116 13.98 8.00 -12.87
CA PRO A 116 14.70 6.81 -13.35
C PRO A 116 15.46 7.05 -14.67
N ALA A 117 15.13 8.12 -15.41
CA ALA A 117 15.79 8.49 -16.66
C ALA A 117 16.89 9.56 -16.47
N ALA A 118 17.21 9.94 -15.22
CA ALA A 118 18.33 10.85 -14.95
C ALA A 118 19.64 10.33 -15.58
N PRO A 119 20.45 11.19 -16.23
CA PRO A 119 21.73 10.79 -16.83
C PRO A 119 22.69 10.15 -15.84
N ASP A 120 22.68 10.63 -14.59
CA ASP A 120 23.37 10.04 -13.45
C ASP A 120 22.33 9.65 -12.39
N LEU A 121 21.79 8.43 -12.51
CA LEU A 121 20.79 7.92 -11.56
C LEU A 121 21.37 7.76 -10.15
N ALA A 122 22.67 7.49 -10.00
CA ALA A 122 23.27 7.32 -8.68
C ALA A 122 23.25 8.66 -7.93
N ALA A 123 23.63 9.75 -8.59
CA ALA A 123 23.56 11.09 -8.04
C ALA A 123 22.11 11.54 -7.76
N GLU A 124 21.18 11.21 -8.64
CA GLU A 124 19.74 11.47 -8.44
C GLU A 124 19.22 10.76 -7.18
N LEU A 125 19.47 9.46 -7.04
CA LEU A 125 19.04 8.69 -5.86
C LEU A 125 19.65 9.26 -4.58
N GLU A 126 20.95 9.59 -4.58
CA GLU A 126 21.59 10.20 -3.41
C GLU A 126 20.95 11.54 -3.03
N ALA A 127 20.66 12.38 -4.02
CA ALA A 127 19.98 13.66 -3.78
C ALA A 127 18.58 13.45 -3.17
N GLN A 128 17.82 12.48 -3.66
CA GLN A 128 16.51 12.15 -3.09
C GLN A 128 16.61 11.56 -1.69
N VAL A 129 17.58 10.69 -1.40
CA VAL A 129 17.79 10.18 -0.04
C VAL A 129 18.12 11.33 0.92
N ARG A 130 19.03 12.24 0.54
CA ARG A 130 19.37 13.43 1.36
C ARG A 130 18.16 14.33 1.60
N ARG A 131 17.27 14.47 0.61
CA ARG A 131 16.05 15.26 0.70
C ARG A 131 15.04 14.65 1.68
N HIS A 132 14.88 13.33 1.65
CA HIS A 132 13.83 12.63 2.39
C HIS A 132 14.23 12.14 3.77
N ALA A 133 15.51 11.80 3.98
CA ALA A 133 15.99 11.27 5.26
C ALA A 133 15.58 12.10 6.50
N PRO A 134 15.62 13.45 6.49
CA PRO A 134 15.24 14.25 7.66
C PRO A 134 13.80 14.06 8.16
N TRP A 135 12.90 13.51 7.33
CA TRP A 135 11.48 13.30 7.69
C TRP A 135 11.22 11.97 8.37
N TRP A 136 12.20 11.07 8.40
CA TRP A 136 12.05 9.70 8.88
C TRP A 136 13.06 9.41 9.99
N THR A 137 12.58 8.80 11.07
CA THR A 137 13.46 8.37 12.16
C THR A 137 14.06 7.02 11.80
N VAL A 138 15.29 7.03 11.27
CA VAL A 138 16.09 5.83 11.00
C VAL A 138 17.29 5.87 11.94
N ASP A 139 17.60 4.75 12.60
CA ASP A 139 18.69 4.64 13.59
C ASP A 139 20.09 4.60 12.94
N VAL A 140 20.34 5.51 11.99
CA VAL A 140 21.61 5.66 11.26
C VAL A 140 21.82 7.16 10.99
N ASP A 141 23.07 7.62 11.03
CA ASP A 141 23.41 8.99 10.61
C ASP A 141 23.00 9.21 9.14
N HIS A 142 22.10 10.16 8.89
CA HIS A 142 21.58 10.47 7.56
C HIS A 142 22.69 10.86 6.55
N ALA A 143 23.78 11.46 7.02
CA ALA A 143 24.90 11.82 6.16
C ALA A 143 25.65 10.59 5.63
N GLN A 144 25.69 9.51 6.43
CA GLN A 144 26.28 8.22 6.07
C GLN A 144 25.30 7.35 5.29
N LEU A 145 24.02 7.37 5.67
CA LEU A 145 22.96 6.59 5.04
C LEU A 145 22.75 6.97 3.56
N ALA A 146 22.83 8.25 3.22
CA ALA A 146 22.52 8.72 1.87
C ALA A 146 23.31 8.05 0.73
N PRO A 147 24.66 8.09 0.72
CA PRO A 147 25.43 7.43 -0.33
C PRO A 147 25.30 5.90 -0.30
N GLU A 148 25.12 5.30 0.89
CA GLU A 148 24.97 3.85 1.03
C GLU A 148 23.64 3.37 0.46
N LEU A 149 22.53 4.00 0.85
CA LEU A 149 21.20 3.67 0.38
C LEU A 149 21.04 3.93 -1.12
N ALA A 150 21.57 5.05 -1.63
CA ALA A 150 21.55 5.34 -3.06
C ALA A 150 22.26 4.26 -3.88
N ARG A 151 23.45 3.83 -3.44
CA ARG A 151 24.20 2.73 -4.06
C ARG A 151 23.43 1.41 -3.99
N ALA A 152 22.72 1.15 -2.91
CA ALA A 152 21.94 -0.08 -2.73
C ALA A 152 20.62 -0.09 -3.52
N LEU A 153 20.01 1.07 -3.78
CA LEU A 153 18.80 1.21 -4.61
C LEU A 153 19.09 1.28 -6.12
N LEU A 154 20.34 1.52 -6.51
CA LEU A 154 20.69 1.63 -7.92
C LEU A 154 20.40 0.32 -8.70
N PRO A 155 20.80 -0.88 -8.23
CA PRO A 155 20.60 -2.12 -8.99
C PRO A 155 19.13 -2.44 -9.28
N MET A 156 18.21 -2.22 -8.34
CA MET A 156 16.79 -2.58 -8.57
C MET A 156 16.17 -1.89 -9.80
N HIS A 157 16.73 -0.77 -10.24
CA HIS A 157 16.25 -0.06 -11.43
C HIS A 157 16.53 -0.82 -12.75
N ASP A 158 17.50 -1.74 -12.73
CA ASP A 158 17.94 -2.58 -13.84
C ASP A 158 17.50 -4.04 -13.72
N THR A 159 16.75 -4.39 -12.66
CA THR A 159 16.11 -5.71 -12.55
C THR A 159 14.99 -5.83 -13.60
N PRO A 160 14.95 -6.91 -14.39
CA PRO A 160 13.83 -7.16 -15.30
C PRO A 160 12.54 -7.35 -14.49
N LEU A 161 11.45 -6.71 -14.90
CA LEU A 161 10.14 -6.80 -14.21
C LEU A 161 9.30 -8.02 -14.64
N GLY A 162 9.89 -8.92 -15.43
CA GLY A 162 9.25 -10.14 -15.90
C GLY A 162 8.30 -9.95 -17.08
N PRO A 163 7.65 -11.03 -17.55
CA PRO A 163 6.86 -11.05 -18.77
C PRO A 163 5.65 -10.09 -18.77
N ALA A 164 5.00 -9.88 -17.62
CA ALA A 164 3.84 -9.00 -17.51
C ALA A 164 4.16 -7.54 -17.86
N ALA A 165 5.41 -7.14 -17.63
CA ALA A 165 5.96 -5.82 -17.97
C ALA A 165 6.73 -5.82 -19.30
N ALA A 166 6.52 -6.82 -20.17
CA ALA A 166 7.27 -7.00 -21.41
C ALA A 166 8.80 -7.05 -21.19
N ALA A 167 9.23 -7.60 -20.04
CA ALA A 167 10.62 -7.66 -19.58
C ALA A 167 11.33 -6.29 -19.48
N LEU A 168 10.57 -5.19 -19.45
CA LEU A 168 11.13 -3.86 -19.18
C LEU A 168 11.68 -3.80 -17.75
N THR A 169 12.61 -2.88 -17.52
CA THR A 169 13.10 -2.50 -16.20
C THR A 169 12.43 -1.21 -15.73
N LEU A 170 12.55 -0.88 -14.45
CA LEU A 170 12.11 0.42 -13.94
C LEU A 170 12.82 1.56 -14.69
N ARG A 171 14.13 1.46 -14.94
CA ARG A 171 14.89 2.48 -15.67
C ARG A 171 14.31 2.80 -17.05
N GLN A 172 13.74 1.80 -17.72
CA GLN A 172 13.20 1.95 -19.08
C GLN A 172 11.81 2.58 -19.13
N ILE A 173 11.12 2.70 -17.98
CA ILE A 173 9.80 3.34 -17.87
C ILE A 173 10.02 4.72 -17.27
N GLY A 174 10.04 5.75 -18.10
CA GLY A 174 10.30 7.13 -17.68
C GLY A 174 9.16 7.77 -16.90
N VAL A 175 9.39 8.95 -16.32
CA VAL A 175 8.41 9.69 -15.49
C VAL A 175 7.06 9.96 -16.18
N ARG A 176 7.03 10.07 -17.52
CA ARG A 176 5.78 10.28 -18.29
C ARG A 176 4.83 9.08 -18.27
N ASP A 177 5.36 7.91 -17.97
CA ASP A 177 4.65 6.64 -17.94
C ASP A 177 4.52 6.11 -16.51
N ARG A 178 4.69 6.99 -15.52
CA ARG A 178 4.56 6.71 -14.09
C ARG A 178 3.58 7.68 -13.45
N LEU A 179 2.43 7.17 -13.01
CA LEU A 179 1.57 7.91 -12.10
C LEU A 179 1.91 7.46 -10.68
N ARG A 180 2.70 8.28 -10.00
CA ARG A 180 3.28 7.99 -8.67
C ARG A 180 2.34 8.51 -7.59
N GLU A 181 2.27 7.80 -6.47
CA GLU A 181 1.44 8.15 -5.31
C GLU A 181 0.00 8.51 -5.70
N LEU A 182 -0.69 7.54 -6.32
CA LEU A 182 -2.09 7.72 -6.67
C LEU A 182 -2.96 7.55 -5.43
N ASP A 183 -3.21 8.67 -4.76
CA ASP A 183 -4.19 8.75 -3.69
C ASP A 183 -5.61 8.53 -4.21
N PHE A 184 -6.40 7.80 -3.42
CA PHE A 184 -7.80 7.56 -3.73
C PHE A 184 -8.66 7.54 -2.47
N GLU A 185 -9.93 7.92 -2.68
CA GLU A 185 -11.01 7.69 -1.73
C GLU A 185 -12.18 7.09 -2.52
N MET A 186 -12.55 5.86 -2.20
CA MET A 186 -13.53 5.07 -2.95
C MET A 186 -14.69 4.66 -2.05
N PRO A 187 -15.96 4.95 -2.42
CA PRO A 187 -17.10 4.50 -1.64
C PRO A 187 -17.22 2.97 -1.70
N LEU A 188 -17.52 2.37 -0.55
CA LEU A 188 -17.79 0.96 -0.34
C LEU A 188 -19.29 0.77 -0.10
N ALA A 189 -19.93 -0.06 -0.94
CA ALA A 189 -21.33 -0.47 -0.84
C ALA A 189 -22.28 0.73 -0.60
N GLY A 190 -22.29 1.69 -1.53
CA GLY A 190 -23.10 2.90 -1.43
C GLY A 190 -22.72 3.82 -0.26
N GLY A 191 -21.45 3.86 0.12
CA GLY A 191 -20.93 4.74 1.19
C GLY A 191 -21.12 6.24 0.95
N ASP A 192 -21.38 6.63 -0.29
CA ASP A 192 -21.73 7.98 -0.75
C ASP A 192 -23.24 8.26 -0.76
N LEU A 193 -24.08 7.24 -0.53
CA LEU A 193 -25.54 7.35 -0.54
C LEU A 193 -26.11 7.59 0.86
N ARG A 194 -27.20 8.36 0.92
CA ARG A 194 -28.00 8.52 2.14
C ARG A 194 -28.98 7.35 2.26
N GLY A 195 -28.77 6.45 3.20
CA GLY A 195 -29.72 5.37 3.46
C GLY A 195 -29.08 4.12 4.07
N ARG A 196 -29.80 3.00 3.97
CA ARG A 196 -29.28 1.69 4.36
C ARG A 196 -28.28 1.24 3.29
N SER A 197 -27.03 1.00 3.70
CA SER A 197 -26.03 0.39 2.83
C SER A 197 -26.35 -1.10 2.64
N PRO A 198 -26.05 -1.68 1.46
CA PRO A 198 -26.00 -3.12 1.29
C PRO A 198 -25.08 -3.77 2.34
N ASP A 199 -25.43 -4.97 2.75
CA ASP A 199 -24.59 -5.78 3.63
C ASP A 199 -23.57 -6.50 2.75
N VAL A 200 -22.32 -6.06 2.85
CA VAL A 200 -21.18 -6.61 2.10
C VAL A 200 -20.05 -6.82 3.09
N SER A 201 -19.39 -7.97 3.01
CA SER A 201 -18.25 -8.30 3.87
C SER A 201 -17.07 -8.84 3.08
N LEU A 202 -15.94 -9.07 3.76
CA LEU A 202 -14.77 -9.70 3.14
C LEU A 202 -15.05 -11.13 2.65
N ALA A 203 -15.99 -11.84 3.27
CA ALA A 203 -16.42 -13.17 2.79
C ALA A 203 -16.96 -13.11 1.36
N ASP A 204 -17.64 -12.02 0.97
CA ASP A 204 -18.11 -11.82 -0.41
C ASP A 204 -16.97 -11.72 -1.42
N VAL A 205 -15.87 -11.10 -1.00
CA VAL A 205 -14.66 -11.01 -1.81
C VAL A 205 -14.03 -12.40 -1.95
N GLY A 206 -14.04 -13.19 -0.88
CA GLY A 206 -13.63 -14.59 -0.89
C GLY A 206 -14.44 -15.45 -1.86
N GLU A 207 -15.78 -15.31 -1.86
CA GLU A 207 -16.67 -16.01 -2.79
C GLU A 207 -16.36 -15.67 -4.26
N LEU A 208 -16.08 -14.39 -4.56
CA LEU A 208 -15.67 -13.97 -5.91
C LEU A 208 -14.30 -14.56 -6.29
N LEU A 209 -13.34 -14.57 -5.38
CA LEU A 209 -12.03 -15.18 -5.63
C LEU A 209 -12.17 -16.66 -5.94
N ALA A 210 -12.90 -17.42 -5.12
CA ALA A 210 -13.14 -18.84 -5.35
C ALA A 210 -13.84 -19.12 -6.68
N SER A 211 -14.74 -18.22 -7.11
CA SER A 211 -15.51 -18.39 -8.35
C SER A 211 -14.73 -18.04 -9.61
N HIS A 212 -13.77 -17.13 -9.53
CA HIS A 212 -13.09 -16.58 -10.70
C HIS A 212 -11.63 -17.02 -10.84
N LEU A 213 -10.94 -17.37 -9.76
CA LEU A 213 -9.56 -17.84 -9.85
C LEU A 213 -9.52 -19.29 -10.31
N PRO A 214 -8.59 -19.64 -11.22
CA PRO A 214 -8.34 -21.03 -11.53
C PRO A 214 -7.71 -21.72 -10.31
N GLY A 215 -7.95 -23.03 -10.16
CA GLY A 215 -7.50 -23.78 -8.98
C GLY A 215 -5.97 -23.91 -8.83
N ASP A 216 -5.21 -23.59 -9.89
CA ASP A 216 -3.75 -23.52 -9.89
C ASP A 216 -3.20 -22.10 -9.70
N ASP A 217 -4.06 -21.10 -9.47
CA ASP A 217 -3.61 -19.75 -9.12
C ASP A 217 -2.89 -19.77 -7.76
N PRO A 218 -1.68 -19.18 -7.65
CA PRO A 218 -0.90 -19.17 -6.41
C PRO A 218 -1.61 -18.50 -5.23
N LEU A 219 -2.57 -17.61 -5.51
CA LEU A 219 -3.33 -16.88 -4.49
C LEU A 219 -4.73 -17.48 -4.26
N SER A 220 -5.07 -18.59 -4.91
CA SER A 220 -6.33 -19.31 -4.65
C SER A 220 -6.59 -19.65 -3.18
N PRO A 221 -5.58 -19.99 -2.33
CA PRO A 221 -5.82 -20.25 -0.91
C PRO A 221 -6.33 -19.02 -0.13
N TYR A 222 -6.18 -17.83 -0.69
CA TYR A 222 -6.62 -16.60 -0.05
C TYR A 222 -8.14 -16.46 0.00
N ALA A 223 -8.88 -17.13 -0.90
CA ALA A 223 -10.34 -17.17 -0.87
C ALA A 223 -10.86 -17.74 0.46
N ASP A 224 -10.26 -18.84 0.93
CA ASP A 224 -10.63 -19.47 2.20
C ASP A 224 -10.31 -18.57 3.39
N ARG A 225 -9.18 -17.84 3.35
CA ARG A 225 -8.79 -16.88 4.40
C ARG A 225 -9.82 -15.75 4.53
N LEU A 226 -10.32 -15.22 3.41
CA LEU A 226 -11.38 -14.21 3.43
C LEU A 226 -12.74 -14.76 3.88
N GLY A 227 -12.96 -16.07 3.83
CA GLY A 227 -14.14 -16.73 4.41
C GLY A 227 -13.99 -17.12 5.89
N SER A 228 -12.81 -16.92 6.49
CA SER A 228 -12.52 -17.36 7.85
C SER A 228 -13.22 -16.51 8.91
N ALA A 229 -13.52 -17.12 10.06
CA ALA A 229 -14.12 -16.42 11.20
C ALA A 229 -13.22 -15.26 11.66
N GLY A 230 -13.81 -14.08 11.86
CA GLY A 230 -13.09 -12.86 12.25
C GLY A 230 -12.73 -11.96 11.06
N LEU A 231 -12.08 -12.48 10.02
CA LEU A 231 -11.77 -11.68 8.83
C LEU A 231 -12.98 -11.57 7.89
N GLY A 232 -13.67 -12.68 7.61
CA GLY A 232 -14.80 -12.70 6.68
C GLY A 232 -16.03 -11.90 7.11
N ASP A 233 -16.19 -11.71 8.42
CA ASP A 233 -17.29 -10.93 9.00
C ASP A 233 -17.06 -9.41 8.93
N GLN A 234 -15.88 -8.97 8.48
CA GLN A 234 -15.57 -7.55 8.42
C GLN A 234 -16.42 -6.82 7.36
N PRO A 235 -17.22 -5.82 7.76
CA PRO A 235 -18.12 -5.14 6.85
C PRO A 235 -17.36 -4.18 5.93
N LEU A 236 -17.68 -4.21 4.64
CA LEU A 236 -17.19 -3.28 3.63
C LEU A 236 -18.16 -2.12 3.49
N ARG A 237 -17.99 -1.08 4.32
CA ARG A 237 -18.91 0.06 4.39
C ARG A 237 -18.19 1.39 4.59
N GLY A 238 -18.71 2.43 3.93
CA GLY A 238 -18.19 3.79 4.03
C GLY A 238 -17.22 4.11 2.90
N TYR A 239 -16.00 4.51 3.22
CA TYR A 239 -14.99 4.83 2.22
C TYR A 239 -13.70 4.06 2.49
N LEU A 240 -13.12 3.52 1.43
CA LEU A 240 -11.75 3.02 1.41
C LEU A 240 -10.83 4.14 0.95
N ALA A 241 -9.88 4.51 1.80
CA ALA A 241 -8.81 5.44 1.45
C ALA A 241 -7.47 4.69 1.38
N GLY A 242 -6.60 5.14 0.48
CA GLY A 242 -5.27 4.57 0.33
C GLY A 242 -4.49 5.29 -0.75
N SER A 243 -3.26 4.81 -0.99
CA SER A 243 -2.38 5.32 -2.02
C SER A 243 -1.71 4.16 -2.75
N ILE A 244 -1.68 4.22 -4.08
CA ILE A 244 -0.95 3.27 -4.92
C ILE A 244 0.41 3.88 -5.26
N ASP A 245 1.51 3.17 -4.96
CA ASP A 245 2.87 3.69 -5.13
C ASP A 245 3.14 4.17 -6.54
N VAL A 246 2.87 3.31 -7.51
CA VAL A 246 2.98 3.71 -8.90
C VAL A 246 2.07 2.88 -9.79
N VAL A 247 1.40 3.57 -10.71
CA VAL A 247 0.78 2.96 -11.89
C VAL A 247 1.73 3.16 -13.06
N LEU A 248 2.24 2.07 -13.60
CA LEU A 248 3.11 2.08 -14.78
C LEU A 248 2.29 1.94 -16.06
N ARG A 249 2.53 2.81 -17.04
CA ARG A 249 1.97 2.68 -18.39
C ARG A 249 2.98 2.01 -19.32
N LEU A 250 2.63 0.82 -19.79
CA LEU A 250 3.39 0.08 -20.78
C LEU A 250 3.01 0.47 -22.22
N PRO A 251 3.83 0.11 -23.23
CA PRO A 251 3.43 0.19 -24.63
C PRO A 251 2.05 -0.43 -24.88
N GLY A 252 1.26 0.20 -25.75
CA GLY A 252 -0.11 -0.24 -26.02
C GLY A 252 -1.14 0.19 -24.98
N GLN A 253 -0.79 1.08 -24.04
CA GLN A 253 -1.67 1.60 -22.98
C GLN A 253 -2.14 0.49 -22.02
N ARG A 254 -1.25 -0.46 -21.71
CA ARG A 254 -1.49 -1.46 -20.68
C ARG A 254 -0.91 -0.95 -19.36
N TYR A 255 -1.68 -1.01 -18.28
CA TYR A 255 -1.36 -0.38 -17.00
C TYR A 255 -1.13 -1.41 -15.91
N LEU A 256 0.02 -1.34 -15.25
CA LEU A 256 0.36 -2.17 -14.09
C LEU A 256 0.24 -1.34 -12.81
N VAL A 257 -0.43 -1.89 -11.81
CA VAL A 257 -0.33 -1.40 -10.43
C VAL A 257 0.97 -1.94 -9.86
N VAL A 258 1.73 -1.10 -9.16
CA VAL A 258 2.96 -1.50 -8.50
C VAL A 258 2.93 -1.05 -7.05
N ASP A 259 3.44 -1.91 -6.19
CA ASP A 259 3.66 -1.63 -4.77
C ASP A 259 5.10 -2.04 -4.41
N TYR A 260 5.87 -1.14 -3.82
CA TYR A 260 7.22 -1.43 -3.33
C TYR A 260 7.12 -2.06 -1.95
N LYS A 261 7.91 -3.10 -1.68
CA LYS A 261 7.97 -3.74 -0.37
C LYS A 261 9.41 -3.82 0.10
N THR A 262 9.68 -3.36 1.31
CA THR A 262 11.00 -3.44 1.94
C THR A 262 11.14 -4.59 2.95
N ASN A 263 10.16 -5.49 2.99
CA ASN A 263 10.19 -6.69 3.83
C ASN A 263 11.50 -7.48 3.63
N HIS A 264 12.10 -7.89 4.75
CA HIS A 264 13.30 -8.71 4.76
C HIS A 264 12.89 -10.18 4.85
N LEU A 265 13.16 -10.94 3.78
CA LEU A 265 12.89 -12.39 3.70
C LEU A 265 14.18 -13.24 3.82
N GLY A 266 15.33 -12.56 3.85
CA GLY A 266 16.68 -13.09 3.81
C GLY A 266 17.66 -12.15 3.09
N ASP A 267 18.89 -12.62 2.94
CA ASP A 267 20.05 -11.79 2.55
C ASP A 267 20.48 -11.99 1.09
N THR A 268 19.89 -12.96 0.37
CA THR A 268 20.25 -13.23 -1.03
C THR A 268 19.03 -13.28 -1.94
N ALA A 269 19.23 -13.13 -3.25
CA ALA A 269 18.16 -13.15 -4.24
C ALA A 269 17.32 -14.44 -4.19
N ALA A 270 17.91 -15.57 -3.76
CA ALA A 270 17.20 -16.83 -3.60
C ALA A 270 16.10 -16.77 -2.52
N ASP A 271 16.25 -15.90 -1.52
CA ASP A 271 15.26 -15.67 -0.46
C ASP A 271 14.00 -14.93 -0.95
N TYR A 272 14.07 -14.37 -2.16
CA TYR A 272 12.99 -13.63 -2.82
C TYR A 272 12.52 -14.34 -4.11
N GLY A 273 12.64 -15.66 -4.16
CA GLY A 273 12.07 -16.48 -5.24
C GLY A 273 10.54 -16.54 -5.20
N PHE A 274 9.91 -16.89 -6.32
CA PHE A 274 8.45 -16.84 -6.49
C PHE A 274 7.64 -17.53 -5.39
N GLU A 275 8.03 -18.73 -4.95
CA GLU A 275 7.35 -19.46 -3.88
C GLU A 275 7.41 -18.70 -2.54
N ARG A 276 8.58 -18.18 -2.18
CA ARG A 276 8.77 -17.38 -0.94
C ARG A 276 8.01 -16.07 -0.99
N LEU A 277 7.98 -15.42 -2.16
CA LEU A 277 7.16 -14.22 -2.37
C LEU A 277 5.67 -14.54 -2.28
N THR A 278 5.22 -15.69 -2.80
CA THR A 278 3.82 -16.12 -2.72
C THR A 278 3.40 -16.30 -1.26
N GLU A 279 4.25 -16.95 -0.44
CA GLU A 279 4.01 -17.07 1.00
C GLU A 279 3.98 -15.69 1.69
N ALA A 280 4.92 -14.81 1.38
CA ALA A 280 4.97 -13.45 1.93
C ALA A 280 3.71 -12.63 1.58
N MET A 281 3.22 -12.76 0.34
CA MET A 281 1.96 -12.17 -0.11
C MET A 281 0.78 -12.67 0.71
N LEU A 282 0.62 -14.00 0.82
CA LEU A 282 -0.49 -14.62 1.56
C LEU A 282 -0.44 -14.31 3.07
N HIS A 283 0.75 -14.25 3.66
CA HIS A 283 0.93 -13.96 5.08
C HIS A 283 0.45 -12.55 5.44
N SER A 284 0.75 -11.58 4.58
CA SER A 284 0.54 -10.14 4.83
C SER A 284 -0.78 -9.59 4.27
N ASP A 285 -1.70 -10.47 3.86
CA ASP A 285 -2.98 -10.12 3.24
C ASP A 285 -2.88 -9.27 1.94
N TYR A 286 -1.68 -9.16 1.36
CA TYR A 286 -1.43 -8.37 0.16
C TYR A 286 -2.29 -8.75 -1.06
N PRO A 287 -2.81 -9.98 -1.23
CA PRO A 287 -3.79 -10.27 -2.27
C PRO A 287 -5.04 -9.39 -2.21
N LEU A 288 -5.54 -9.05 -1.01
CA LEU A 288 -6.67 -8.12 -0.87
C LEU A 288 -6.27 -6.70 -1.28
N GLN A 289 -5.10 -6.22 -0.85
CA GLN A 289 -4.57 -4.92 -1.26
C GLN A 289 -4.43 -4.83 -2.79
N ALA A 290 -3.81 -5.84 -3.39
CA ALA A 290 -3.62 -5.97 -4.84
C ALA A 290 -4.96 -5.89 -5.61
N LEU A 291 -5.98 -6.63 -5.17
CA LEU A 291 -7.31 -6.59 -5.77
C LEU A 291 -7.96 -5.21 -5.67
N LEU A 292 -7.94 -4.62 -4.48
CA LEU A 292 -8.53 -3.30 -4.24
C LEU A 292 -7.83 -2.23 -5.10
N TYR A 293 -6.51 -2.28 -5.21
CA TYR A 293 -5.76 -1.33 -6.06
C TYR A 293 -6.05 -1.51 -7.55
N VAL A 294 -6.22 -2.75 -8.03
CA VAL A 294 -6.64 -2.99 -9.42
C VAL A 294 -8.08 -2.49 -9.66
N VAL A 295 -8.97 -2.60 -8.67
CA VAL A 295 -10.33 -2.02 -8.76
C VAL A 295 -10.29 -0.49 -8.78
N VAL A 296 -9.45 0.13 -7.95
CA VAL A 296 -9.23 1.58 -7.96
C VAL A 296 -8.73 2.02 -9.33
N LEU A 297 -7.70 1.34 -9.86
CA LEU A 297 -7.18 1.62 -11.20
C LEU A 297 -8.26 1.41 -12.27
N HIS A 298 -9.05 0.34 -12.18
CA HIS A 298 -10.15 0.08 -13.10
C HIS A 298 -11.15 1.25 -13.13
N ARG A 299 -11.61 1.71 -11.97
CA ARG A 299 -12.54 2.85 -11.85
C ARG A 299 -11.92 4.15 -12.34
N PHE A 300 -10.65 4.40 -12.02
CA PHE A 300 -9.90 5.56 -12.50
C PHE A 300 -9.79 5.58 -14.04
N LEU A 301 -9.38 4.46 -14.64
CA LEU A 301 -9.21 4.35 -16.10
C LEU A 301 -10.55 4.42 -16.85
N ARG A 302 -11.67 3.95 -16.28
CA ARG A 302 -13.01 4.13 -16.88
C ARG A 302 -13.32 5.60 -17.15
N TRP A 303 -12.77 6.52 -16.37
CA TRP A 303 -12.99 7.97 -16.55
C TRP A 303 -11.90 8.65 -17.37
N ARG A 304 -10.66 8.16 -17.30
CA ARG A 304 -9.48 8.84 -17.86
C ARG A 304 -8.99 8.27 -19.19
N GLN A 305 -9.16 6.98 -19.41
CA GLN A 305 -8.67 6.28 -20.59
C GLN A 305 -9.73 6.31 -21.69
N ARG A 306 -9.38 6.88 -22.84
CA ARG A 306 -10.23 6.84 -24.03
C ARG A 306 -10.40 5.38 -24.50
N ASP A 307 -11.63 5.04 -24.90
CA ASP A 307 -12.00 3.72 -25.41
C ASP A 307 -11.62 2.59 -24.43
N TYR A 308 -11.80 2.84 -23.12
CA TYR A 308 -11.38 1.94 -22.06
C TYR A 308 -12.05 0.56 -22.17
N ALA A 309 -11.22 -0.47 -22.41
CA ALA A 309 -11.58 -1.87 -22.32
C ALA A 309 -10.73 -2.56 -21.23
N PRO A 310 -11.33 -3.10 -20.15
CA PRO A 310 -10.60 -3.73 -19.05
C PRO A 310 -9.58 -4.79 -19.50
N ALA A 311 -9.98 -5.71 -20.38
CA ALA A 311 -9.13 -6.80 -20.85
C ALA A 311 -7.91 -6.33 -21.68
N ARG A 312 -7.97 -5.12 -22.26
CA ARG A 312 -6.87 -4.52 -23.03
C ARG A 312 -5.93 -3.73 -22.14
N HIS A 313 -6.50 -2.96 -21.21
CA HIS A 313 -5.75 -1.94 -20.48
C HIS A 313 -5.28 -2.40 -19.09
N LEU A 314 -5.93 -3.37 -18.45
CA LEU A 314 -5.47 -3.87 -17.16
C LEU A 314 -4.30 -4.84 -17.35
N GLY A 315 -3.19 -4.53 -16.67
CA GLY A 315 -1.94 -5.28 -16.71
C GLY A 315 -1.79 -6.32 -15.59
N GLY A 316 -2.50 -6.11 -14.48
CA GLY A 316 -2.30 -6.80 -13.22
C GLY A 316 -1.50 -5.96 -12.23
N VAL A 317 -0.82 -6.64 -11.31
CA VAL A 317 -0.01 -6.07 -10.24
C VAL A 317 1.44 -6.55 -10.31
N LEU A 318 2.36 -5.71 -9.86
CA LEU A 318 3.72 -6.07 -9.49
C LEU A 318 3.98 -5.67 -8.04
N TYR A 319 4.30 -6.64 -7.19
CA TYR A 319 4.81 -6.38 -5.84
C TYR A 319 6.32 -6.52 -5.89
N LEU A 320 7.01 -5.38 -5.71
CA LEU A 320 8.45 -5.26 -5.87
C LEU A 320 9.11 -5.31 -4.51
N PHE A 321 9.52 -6.51 -4.09
CA PHE A 321 10.32 -6.75 -2.90
C PHE A 321 11.75 -6.28 -3.18
N VAL A 322 12.02 -5.00 -2.92
CA VAL A 322 13.20 -4.29 -3.42
C VAL A 322 14.52 -4.92 -2.97
N ARG A 323 14.52 -5.61 -1.82
CA ARG A 323 15.67 -6.36 -1.32
C ARG A 323 16.05 -7.55 -2.20
N GLY A 324 15.11 -8.15 -2.92
CA GLY A 324 15.39 -9.24 -3.88
C GLY A 324 15.87 -8.76 -5.26
N MET A 325 15.73 -7.46 -5.55
CA MET A 325 15.99 -6.90 -6.88
C MET A 325 17.47 -6.47 -7.02
N CYS A 326 18.28 -7.37 -7.57
CA CYS A 326 19.75 -7.27 -7.57
C CYS A 326 20.36 -6.75 -8.89
N GLY A 327 19.58 -6.06 -9.74
CA GLY A 327 20.02 -5.55 -11.04
C GLY A 327 19.94 -6.54 -12.20
N ALA A 328 20.66 -6.26 -13.29
CA ALA A 328 20.55 -7.03 -14.53
C ALA A 328 20.92 -8.53 -14.37
N ALA A 329 21.71 -8.86 -13.34
CA ALA A 329 22.07 -10.23 -12.98
C ALA A 329 21.06 -10.91 -12.02
N THR A 330 19.93 -10.27 -11.72
CA THR A 330 18.87 -10.86 -10.87
C THR A 330 18.45 -12.21 -11.45
N PRO A 331 18.49 -13.30 -10.66
CA PRO A 331 18.07 -14.62 -11.12
C PRO A 331 16.61 -14.61 -11.58
N VAL A 332 16.33 -15.28 -12.69
CA VAL A 332 14.98 -15.47 -13.23
C VAL A 332 14.69 -16.95 -13.33
N THR A 333 13.76 -17.45 -12.52
CA THR A 333 13.36 -18.86 -12.50
C THR A 333 11.95 -18.97 -13.07
N ALA A 334 11.77 -19.78 -14.12
CA ALA A 334 10.48 -19.97 -14.80
C ALA A 334 9.79 -18.65 -15.22
N GLY A 335 10.56 -17.63 -15.59
CA GLY A 335 10.03 -16.31 -15.97
C GLY A 335 9.72 -15.37 -14.80
N HIS A 336 10.03 -15.76 -13.57
CA HIS A 336 9.87 -14.95 -12.36
C HIS A 336 11.23 -14.45 -11.86
N PRO A 337 11.53 -13.15 -12.02
CA PRO A 337 12.71 -12.53 -11.42
C PRO A 337 12.61 -12.52 -9.90
N ALA A 338 13.72 -12.79 -9.21
CA ALA A 338 13.80 -12.62 -7.77
C ALA A 338 13.41 -11.19 -7.35
N GLY A 339 12.63 -11.08 -6.28
CA GLY A 339 12.10 -9.81 -5.77
C GLY A 339 10.91 -9.24 -6.56
N VAL A 340 10.46 -9.88 -7.64
CA VAL A 340 9.34 -9.40 -8.46
C VAL A 340 8.18 -10.40 -8.41
N PHE A 341 7.21 -10.16 -7.53
CA PHE A 341 5.97 -10.91 -7.53
C PHE A 341 5.00 -10.31 -8.55
N THR A 342 4.44 -11.14 -9.42
CA THR A 342 3.50 -10.72 -10.46
C THR A 342 2.20 -11.48 -10.30
N TRP A 343 1.08 -10.77 -10.35
CA TRP A 343 -0.22 -11.40 -10.41
C TRP A 343 -1.16 -10.64 -11.35
N ASN A 344 -1.90 -11.37 -12.18
CA ASN A 344 -2.82 -10.79 -13.14
C ASN A 344 -4.22 -11.35 -12.87
N PRO A 345 -4.98 -10.77 -11.91
CA PRO A 345 -6.30 -11.27 -11.58
C PRO A 345 -7.19 -11.24 -12.83
N PRO A 346 -8.05 -12.26 -13.04
CA PRO A 346 -8.96 -12.30 -14.17
C PRO A 346 -9.76 -11.00 -14.28
N THR A 347 -9.87 -10.46 -15.49
CA THR A 347 -10.60 -9.19 -15.70
C THR A 347 -12.06 -9.27 -15.21
N ALA A 348 -12.69 -10.44 -15.34
CA ALA A 348 -14.04 -10.67 -14.83
C ALA A 348 -14.13 -10.52 -13.31
N LEU A 349 -13.12 -10.99 -12.57
CA LEU A 349 -13.03 -10.83 -11.12
C LEU A 349 -12.95 -9.34 -10.73
N VAL A 350 -12.10 -8.58 -11.41
CA VAL A 350 -11.94 -7.14 -11.15
C VAL A 350 -13.26 -6.38 -11.37
N VAL A 351 -13.97 -6.68 -12.46
CA VAL A 351 -15.27 -6.07 -12.77
C VAL A 351 -16.32 -6.49 -11.74
N ALA A 352 -16.42 -7.78 -11.42
CA ALA A 352 -17.36 -8.30 -10.44
C ALA A 352 -17.13 -7.70 -9.05
N LEU A 353 -15.87 -7.59 -8.61
CA LEU A 353 -15.52 -6.94 -7.35
C LEU A 353 -15.85 -5.44 -7.38
N SER A 354 -15.55 -4.74 -8.48
CA SER A 354 -15.95 -3.34 -8.62
C SER A 354 -17.47 -3.16 -8.53
N ASP A 355 -18.26 -4.06 -9.10
CA ASP A 355 -19.72 -4.00 -9.04
C ASP A 355 -20.25 -4.37 -7.65
N LEU A 356 -19.66 -5.36 -6.98
CA LEU A 356 -19.95 -5.70 -5.58
C LEU A 356 -19.73 -4.49 -4.66
N LEU A 357 -18.60 -3.79 -4.83
CA LEU A 357 -18.28 -2.60 -4.03
C LEU A 357 -19.14 -1.38 -4.38
N ASP A 358 -19.81 -1.36 -5.53
CA ASP A 358 -20.74 -0.28 -5.93
C ASP A 358 -22.17 -0.56 -5.44
N ARG A 359 -22.67 -1.77 -5.70
CA ARG A 359 -24.10 -2.11 -5.57
C ARG A 359 -24.42 -3.10 -4.45
N GLY A 360 -23.41 -3.74 -3.86
CA GLY A 360 -23.55 -4.88 -2.97
C GLY A 360 -23.94 -6.17 -3.70
N ARG A 361 -24.30 -7.22 -2.93
CA ARG A 361 -24.77 -8.49 -3.49
C ARG A 361 -25.98 -8.23 -4.42
N LEU A 362 -25.91 -8.69 -5.66
CA LEU A 362 -27.09 -8.74 -6.53
C LEU A 362 -28.07 -9.74 -5.91
N GLN A 363 -29.23 -9.27 -5.45
CA GLN A 363 -30.28 -10.16 -4.98
C GLN A 363 -30.73 -11.03 -6.16
N SER A 364 -30.51 -12.34 -6.05
CA SER A 364 -31.02 -13.38 -6.95
C SER A 364 -32.51 -13.57 -6.80
#